data_AF-A0A852PJ39-F1
#
_entry.id   AF-A0A852PJ39-F1
#
_cell.length_a   1.000
_cell.length_b   1.000
_cell.length_c   1.000
_cell.angle_alpha   90.00
_cell.angle_beta   90.00
_cell.angle_gamma   90.00
#
_symmetry.space_group_name_H-M   'P 1'
#
loop_
_entity.id
_entity.type
_entity.pdbx_description
1 polymer ?
#
loop_
_entity_poly.entity_id
_entity_poly.type
_entity_poly.pdbx_seq_one_letter_code
_entity_poly.pdbx_strand_id
1 'polypeptide(L)' 'PRPPQSPHLELLGVPAELDPPSQYQCLECGTLLVTPGQLLEHQELHIKLLG' A
#
# COMPACT_ATOMS: atom_id res chain seq x y z
N PRO A 1 10.59 11.65 -5.29
CA PRO A 1 11.41 10.64 -4.58
C PRO A 1 10.55 9.89 -3.56
N ARG A 2 10.09 8.69 -3.92
CA ARG A 2 9.32 7.79 -3.04
C ARG A 2 10.25 7.32 -1.91
N PRO A 3 9.79 7.20 -0.65
CA PRO A 3 10.61 6.61 0.39
C PRO A 3 10.99 5.18 -0.02
N PRO A 4 12.20 4.70 0.31
CA PRO A 4 12.53 3.31 0.09
C PRO A 4 11.58 2.50 0.96
N GLN A 5 10.73 1.69 0.33
CA GLN A 5 9.96 0.69 1.07
C GLN A 5 11.01 -0.24 1.68
N SER A 6 11.15 -0.21 3.00
CA SER A 6 12.09 -1.03 3.74
C SER A 6 11.93 -2.51 3.40
N PRO A 7 13.02 -3.27 3.51
CA PRO A 7 13.61 -4.03 2.42
C PRO A 7 12.91 -5.37 2.21
N HIS A 8 13.07 -5.89 1.01
CA HIS A 8 12.94 -7.30 0.70
C HIS A 8 13.61 -8.13 1.81
N LEU A 9 12.81 -8.84 2.60
CA LEU A 9 13.25 -9.66 3.72
C LEU A 9 13.90 -10.94 3.16
N GLU A 10 15.10 -10.80 2.59
CA GLU A 10 15.96 -11.95 2.34
C GLU A 10 16.45 -12.51 3.69
N LEU A 11 16.35 -13.84 3.85
CA LEU A 11 17.13 -14.67 4.80
C LEU A 11 16.44 -15.11 6.10
N LEU A 12 15.22 -15.63 6.04
CA LEU A 12 14.84 -16.82 6.82
C LEU A 12 13.83 -17.58 5.97
N GLY A 13 14.00 -18.90 5.81
CA GLY A 13 13.12 -19.76 5.03
C GLY A 13 11.73 -19.87 5.65
N VAL A 14 10.99 -18.76 5.67
CA VAL A 14 9.58 -18.71 5.98
C VAL A 14 8.85 -19.24 4.74
N PRO A 15 8.02 -20.29 4.87
CA PRO A 15 7.26 -20.75 3.73
C PRO A 15 6.39 -19.58 3.24
N ALA A 16 6.43 -19.33 1.93
CA ALA A 16 5.71 -18.26 1.21
C ALA A 16 4.18 -18.48 1.20
N GLU A 17 3.64 -18.94 2.32
CA GLU A 17 2.25 -19.34 2.53
C GLU A 17 1.51 -18.31 3.40
N LEU A 18 2.11 -17.14 3.61
CA LEU A 18 1.54 -16.03 4.38
C LEU A 18 1.89 -14.69 3.71
N ASP A 19 1.89 -14.63 2.38
CA ASP A 19 1.81 -13.34 1.71
C ASP A 19 0.58 -12.61 2.29
N PRO A 20 0.76 -11.48 3.01
CA PRO A 20 -0.39 -10.70 3.45
C PRO A 20 -1.21 -10.38 2.20
N PRO A 21 -2.56 -10.45 2.27
CA PRO A 21 -3.41 -10.24 1.10
C PRO A 21 -2.96 -8.96 0.41
N SER A 22 -2.50 -9.06 -0.84
CA SER A 22 -1.79 -7.99 -1.54
C SER A 22 -2.54 -6.65 -1.35
N GLN A 23 -1.99 -5.77 -0.51
CA GLN A 23 -2.67 -4.55 -0.06
C GLN A 23 -2.31 -3.39 -1.00
N TYR A 24 -3.30 -2.56 -1.29
CA TYR A 24 -3.16 -1.39 -2.14
C TYR A 24 -2.76 -0.18 -1.29
N GLN A 25 -1.59 0.40 -1.54
CA GLN A 25 -1.11 1.55 -0.76
C GLN A 25 -1.42 2.89 -1.45
N CYS A 26 -2.02 3.81 -0.71
CA CYS A 26 -2.14 5.21 -1.12
C CYS A 26 -0.76 5.88 -1.10
N LEU A 27 -0.39 6.52 -2.21
CA LEU A 27 0.93 7.15 -2.37
C LEU A 27 1.05 8.51 -1.68
N GLU A 28 -0.08 9.15 -1.35
CA GLU A 28 -0.11 10.46 -0.69
C GLU A 28 0.08 10.32 0.83
N CYS A 29 -0.55 9.33 1.45
CA CYS A 29 -0.57 9.18 2.92
C CYS A 29 -0.06 7.82 3.44
N GLY A 30 0.21 6.84 2.56
CA GLY A 30 0.72 5.52 2.96
C GLY A 30 -0.32 4.54 3.47
N THR A 31 -1.61 4.91 3.49
CA THR A 31 -2.73 4.05 3.93
C THR A 31 -2.81 2.79 3.07
N LEU A 32 -2.98 1.64 3.72
CA LEU A 32 -3.17 0.35 3.04
C LEU A 32 -4.66 0.03 2.93
N LEU A 33 -5.08 -0.39 1.74
CA LEU A 33 -6.47 -0.69 1.39
C LEU A 33 -6.58 -2.08 0.80
N VAL A 34 -7.72 -2.72 0.99
CA VAL A 34 -7.93 -4.14 0.64
C VAL A 34 -8.27 -4.32 -0.84
N THR A 35 -8.87 -3.31 -1.48
CA THR A 35 -9.30 -3.39 -2.87
C THR A 35 -8.85 -2.17 -3.67
N PRO A 36 -8.67 -2.30 -4.99
CA PRO A 36 -8.29 -1.17 -5.83
C PRO A 36 -9.38 -0.09 -5.85
N GLY A 37 -10.67 -0.48 -5.76
CA GLY A 37 -11.79 0.47 -5.68
C GLY A 37 -11.71 1.38 -4.47
N GLN A 38 -11.45 0.81 -3.29
CA GLN A 38 -11.26 1.60 -2.06
C GLN A 38 -10.08 2.56 -2.18
N LEU A 39 -8.98 2.14 -2.81
CA LEU A 39 -7.84 3.02 -3.05
C LEU A 39 -8.18 4.18 -3.98
N LEU A 40 -8.98 3.96 -5.02
CA LEU A 40 -9.42 5.01 -5.92
C LEU A 40 -10.31 6.02 -5.19
N GLU A 41 -11.35 5.55 -4.49
CA GLU A 41 -12.26 6.42 -3.71
C GLU A 41 -11.50 7.22 -2.64
N HIS A 42 -10.49 6.61 -2.00
CA HIS A 42 -9.64 7.28 -1.02
C HIS A 42 -8.80 8.40 -1.65
N GLN A 43 -8.20 8.17 -2.82
CA GLN A 43 -7.41 9.20 -3.52
C GLN A 43 -8.29 10.37 -3.97
N GLU A 44 -9.55 10.12 -4.37
CA GLU A 44 -10.48 11.19 -4.70
C GLU A 44 -10.74 12.14 -3.53
N LEU A 45 -10.72 11.65 -2.29
CA LEU A 45 -10.88 12.51 -1.11
C LEU A 45 -9.70 13.45 -0.94
N HIS A 46 -8.47 13.00 -1.16
CA HIS A 46 -7.29 13.88 -1.13
C HIS A 46 -7.39 14.99 -2.16
N ILE A 47 -7.80 14.63 -3.39
CA ILE A 47 -7.99 15.60 -4.48
C ILE A 47 -9.07 16.64 -4.11
N LYS A 48 -10.18 16.22 -3.49
CA LYS A 48 -11.28 17.11 -3.10
C LYS A 48 -10.94 18.00 -1.90
N LEU A 49 -10.10 17.55 -0.98
CA LEU A 49 -9.66 18.33 0.19
C LEU A 49 -8.54 19.32 -0.14
N LEU A 50 -7.80 19.07 -1.21
CA LEU A 50 -6.78 19.98 -1.75
C LEU A 50 -7.34 20.97 -2.78
N GLY A 51 -8.64 20.92 -3.07
CA GLY A 51 -9.35 21.77 -4.04
C GLY A 51 -9.94 23.04 -3.43
#